data_AF-A0A9D6HGS7-F1
#
_entry.id   AF-A0A9D6HGS7-F1
#
_cell.length_a   1.000
_cell.length_b   1.000
_cell.length_c   1.000
_cell.angle_alpha   90.00
_cell.angle_beta   90.00
_cell.angle_gamma   90.00
#
_symmetry.space_group_name_H-M   'P 1'
#
loop_
_entity.id
_entity.type
_entity.pdbx_description
1 polymer ?
#
loop_
_entity_poly.entity_id
_entity_poly.type
_entity_poly.pdbx_seq_one_letter_code
_entity_poly.pdbx_strand_id
1 'polypeptide(L)'
;MWLFEMKNLRWVIFVLAVIVVLLLSAHGAGTTVKRESFSITARPDGGYSLSIVLNKRYWKLITAEGIFPSVRQTYTIELTGKGKDWSYRNQSGYYYSSDEIRSIQNQWDLGYAWLSVDRKYLYLNLFWVESPDNLASADVNGRYDMQNSESGSASQ
;
A
#
# COMPACT_ATOMS: atom_id res chain seq x y z
N MET A 1 -40.97 41.21 14.60
CA MET A 1 -40.70 39.92 15.27
C MET A 1 -40.44 38.79 14.26
N TRP A 2 -41.29 38.60 13.24
CA TRP A 2 -41.17 37.58 12.18
C TRP A 2 -39.84 37.54 11.38
N LEU A 3 -39.23 38.70 11.08
CA LEU A 3 -37.97 38.76 10.31
C LEU A 3 -36.74 38.24 11.08
N PHE A 4 -36.82 38.20 12.42
CA PHE A 4 -35.72 37.72 13.27
C PHE A 4 -35.71 36.19 13.33
N GLU A 5 -36.88 35.56 13.37
CA GLU A 5 -37.02 34.09 13.34
C GLU A 5 -36.56 33.48 12.01
N MET A 6 -36.87 34.13 10.87
CA MET A 6 -36.45 33.63 9.55
C MET A 6 -34.92 33.64 9.35
N LYS A 7 -34.19 34.58 9.97
CA LYS A 7 -32.71 34.60 9.90
C LYS A 7 -32.10 33.43 10.65
N ASN A 8 -32.64 33.11 11.83
CA ASN A 8 -32.18 31.99 12.64
C ASN A 8 -32.45 30.65 11.93
N LEU A 9 -33.60 30.51 11.26
CA LEU A 9 -33.93 29.31 10.50
C LEU A 9 -32.95 29.04 9.35
N ARG A 10 -32.57 30.08 8.59
CA ARG A 10 -31.58 29.95 7.50
C ARG A 10 -30.21 29.53 8.00
N TRP A 11 -29.78 30.08 9.14
CA TRP A 11 -28.53 29.69 9.79
C TRP A 11 -28.54 28.24 10.27
N VAL A 12 -29.65 27.79 10.86
CA VAL A 12 -29.81 26.39 11.29
C VAL A 12 -29.75 25.44 10.10
N ILE A 13 -30.43 25.77 8.99
CA ILE A 13 -30.39 24.96 7.76
C ILE A 13 -28.97 24.92 7.18
N PHE A 14 -28.26 26.05 7.17
CA PHE A 14 -26.88 26.12 6.69
C PHE A 14 -25.93 25.26 7.53
N VAL A 15 -26.03 25.34 8.86
CA VAL A 15 -25.22 24.51 9.77
C VAL A 15 -25.52 23.02 9.58
N LEU A 16 -26.80 22.65 9.45
CA LEU A 16 -27.20 21.27 9.16
C LEU A 16 -26.64 20.78 7.82
N ALA A 17 -26.70 21.60 6.77
CA ALA A 17 -26.15 21.25 5.46
C ALA A 17 -24.63 21.03 5.51
N VAL A 18 -23.90 21.90 6.23
CA VAL A 18 -22.45 21.75 6.44
C VAL A 18 -22.13 20.47 7.21
N ILE A 19 -22.88 20.14 8.26
CA ILE A 19 -22.71 18.90 9.02
C ILE A 19 -22.97 17.68 8.13
N VAL A 20 -24.03 17.69 7.31
CA VAL A 20 -24.33 16.59 6.39
C VAL A 20 -23.24 16.42 5.34
N VAL A 21 -22.72 17.51 4.77
CA VAL A 21 -21.58 17.45 3.83
C VAL A 21 -20.34 16.87 4.51
N LEU A 22 -20.02 17.30 5.74
CA LEU A 22 -18.90 16.77 6.52
C LEU A 22 -19.07 15.27 6.81
N LEU A 23 -20.28 14.83 7.19
CA LEU A 23 -20.59 13.42 7.43
C LEU A 23 -20.51 12.56 6.16
N LEU A 24 -20.93 13.10 5.01
CA LEU A 24 -20.81 12.42 3.72
C LEU A 24 -19.36 12.31 3.26
N SER A 25 -18.54 13.35 3.47
CA SER A 25 -17.10 13.30 3.17
C SER A 25 -16.28 12.37 4.08
N ALA A 26 -16.83 11.98 5.23
CA ALA A 26 -16.18 11.03 6.14
C ALA A 26 -16.40 9.54 5.76
N HIS A 27 -17.24 9.24 4.77
CA HIS A 27 -17.47 7.88 4.26
C HIS A 27 -16.36 7.43 3.29
N GLY A 28 -15.10 7.59 3.68
CA GLY A 28 -14.04 6.78 3.09
C GLY A 28 -14.25 5.35 3.54
N ALA A 29 -14.43 4.41 2.61
CA ALA A 29 -14.39 2.99 2.92
C ALA A 29 -12.99 2.65 3.42
N GLY A 30 -12.77 2.81 4.73
CA GLY A 30 -11.48 2.57 5.34
C GLY A 30 -11.10 1.11 5.14
N THR A 31 -9.95 0.85 4.53
CA THR A 31 -9.27 -0.44 4.66
C THR A 31 -7.99 -0.19 5.42
N THR A 32 -7.74 -0.95 6.48
CA THR A 32 -6.46 -0.93 7.17
C THR A 32 -5.69 -2.16 6.74
N VAL A 33 -4.48 -1.95 6.25
CA VAL A 33 -3.56 -3.03 5.88
C VAL A 33 -2.46 -3.10 6.92
N LYS A 34 -2.29 -4.27 7.51
CA LYS A 34 -1.18 -4.55 8.42
C LYS A 34 -0.31 -5.63 7.81
N ARG A 35 0.99 -5.37 7.72
CA ARG A 35 1.99 -6.38 7.35
C ARG A 35 2.24 -7.29 8.56
N GLU A 36 2.01 -8.58 8.41
CA GLU A 36 2.22 -9.57 9.48
C GLU A 36 3.64 -10.09 9.48
N SER A 37 4.14 -10.48 8.31
CA SER A 37 5.50 -10.99 8.15
C SER A 37 5.96 -10.83 6.70
N PHE A 38 7.27 -10.94 6.51
CA PHE A 38 7.85 -11.13 5.19
C PHE A 38 9.10 -12.00 5.31
N SER A 39 9.49 -12.68 4.23
CA SER A 39 10.75 -13.40 4.13
C SER A 39 11.41 -13.17 2.77
N ILE A 40 12.74 -13.12 2.73
CA ILE A 40 13.50 -12.94 1.50
C ILE A 40 14.49 -14.09 1.32
N THR A 41 14.48 -14.69 0.14
CA THR A 41 15.36 -15.80 -0.23
C THR A 41 16.16 -15.43 -1.48
N ALA A 42 17.48 -15.62 -1.46
CA ALA A 42 18.32 -15.44 -2.63
C ALA A 42 18.01 -16.51 -3.69
N ARG A 43 18.05 -16.13 -4.96
CA ARG A 43 17.79 -17.02 -6.09
C ARG A 43 19.09 -17.36 -6.84
N PRO A 44 19.14 -18.51 -7.55
CA PRO A 44 20.32 -18.93 -8.31
C PRO A 44 20.74 -17.98 -9.43
N ASP A 45 19.80 -17.22 -10.00
CA ASP A 45 20.04 -16.21 -11.04
C ASP A 45 20.68 -14.91 -10.48
N GLY A 46 20.89 -14.84 -9.16
CA GLY A 46 21.40 -13.66 -8.46
C GLY A 46 20.32 -12.66 -8.07
N GLY A 47 19.05 -12.99 -8.30
CA GLY A 47 17.89 -12.25 -7.84
C GLY A 47 17.40 -12.67 -6.47
N TYR A 48 16.17 -12.29 -6.14
CA TYR A 48 15.56 -12.53 -4.83
C TYR A 48 14.09 -12.92 -4.97
N SER A 49 13.61 -13.76 -4.05
CA SER A 49 12.20 -14.05 -3.86
C SER A 49 11.77 -13.46 -2.52
N LEU A 50 10.74 -12.63 -2.53
CA LEU A 50 10.16 -11.99 -1.36
C LEU A 50 8.74 -12.52 -1.18
N SER A 51 8.49 -13.17 -0.04
CA SER A 51 7.15 -13.58 0.39
C SER A 51 6.66 -12.59 1.45
N ILE A 52 5.49 -11.99 1.25
CA ILE A 52 4.89 -11.01 2.16
C ILE A 52 3.52 -11.52 2.57
N VAL A 53 3.26 -11.52 3.87
CA VAL A 53 1.94 -11.83 4.42
C VAL A 53 1.33 -10.54 4.96
N LEU A 54 0.19 -10.17 4.39
CA LEU A 54 -0.61 -9.01 4.76
C LEU A 54 -1.92 -9.47 5.39
N ASN A 55 -2.41 -8.69 6.33
CA ASN A 55 -3.74 -8.81 6.89
C ASN A 55 -4.52 -7.52 6.63
N LYS A 56 -5.52 -7.63 5.75
CA LYS A 56 -6.35 -6.51 5.31
C LYS A 56 -7.68 -6.56 6.05
N ARG A 57 -7.94 -5.54 6.85
CA ARG A 57 -9.19 -5.37 7.60
C ARG A 57 -10.06 -4.34 6.88
N TYR A 58 -11.29 -4.71 6.58
CA TYR A 58 -12.25 -3.81 5.96
C TYR A 58 -13.13 -3.20 7.04
N TRP A 59 -13.28 -1.87 7.03
CA TRP A 59 -14.16 -1.15 7.94
C TRP A 59 -15.63 -1.14 7.49
N LYS A 60 -16.05 -2.20 6.79
CA LYS A 60 -17.45 -2.45 6.43
C LYS A 60 -17.99 -3.54 7.35
N LEU A 61 -18.97 -3.18 8.16
CA LEU A 61 -19.70 -4.11 9.03
C LEU A 61 -20.44 -5.13 8.17
N ILE A 62 -20.24 -6.42 8.43
CA ILE A 62 -21.02 -7.49 7.79
C ILE A 62 -22.25 -7.85 8.63
N THR A 63 -22.19 -7.65 9.95
CA THR A 63 -23.28 -7.97 10.89
C THR A 63 -23.55 -6.83 11.87
N ALA A 64 -24.77 -6.81 12.45
CA ALA A 64 -25.19 -5.86 13.48
C ALA A 64 -24.37 -5.96 14.79
N GLU A 65 -23.53 -6.99 14.92
CA GLU A 65 -22.72 -7.29 16.10
C GLU A 65 -21.32 -6.66 16.08
N GLY A 66 -20.97 -5.86 15.05
CA GLY A 66 -19.68 -5.16 15.05
C GLY A 66 -18.51 -5.91 14.41
N ILE A 67 -18.76 -7.02 13.71
CA ILE A 67 -17.69 -7.86 13.15
C ILE A 67 -17.13 -7.22 11.87
N PHE A 68 -15.85 -6.89 11.91
CA PHE A 68 -15.08 -6.37 10.77
C PHE A 68 -14.31 -7.52 10.11
N PRO A 69 -14.53 -7.80 8.82
CA PRO A 69 -13.83 -8.88 8.15
C PRO A 69 -12.34 -8.56 7.98
N SER A 70 -11.51 -9.57 8.22
CA SER A 70 -10.07 -9.55 7.98
C SER A 70 -9.71 -10.64 6.98
N VAL A 71 -8.98 -10.28 5.93
CA VAL A 71 -8.50 -11.22 4.91
C VAL A 71 -6.99 -11.26 4.98
N ARG A 72 -6.44 -12.47 5.17
CA ARG A 72 -5.01 -12.73 5.09
C ARG A 72 -4.63 -12.99 3.63
N GLN A 73 -3.69 -12.21 3.11
CA GLN A 73 -3.22 -12.30 1.74
C GLN A 73 -1.72 -12.53 1.74
N THR A 74 -1.28 -13.52 0.96
CA THR A 74 0.14 -13.77 0.71
C THR A 74 0.48 -13.22 -0.66
N TYR A 75 1.66 -12.60 -0.77
CA TYR A 75 2.22 -12.10 -2.01
C TYR A 75 3.61 -12.69 -2.18
N THR A 76 3.87 -13.33 -3.31
CA THR A 76 5.22 -13.77 -3.67
C THR A 76 5.72 -12.95 -4.86
N ILE A 77 6.77 -12.19 -4.61
CA ILE A 77 7.42 -11.27 -5.55
C ILE A 77 8.80 -11.83 -5.87
N GLU A 78 9.12 -11.92 -7.14
CA GLU A 78 10.38 -12.41 -7.64
C GLU A 78 11.12 -11.30 -8.39
N LEU A 79 12.32 -10.97 -7.95
CA LEU A 79 13.26 -10.14 -8.68
C LEU A 79 14.17 -11.07 -9.48
N THR A 80 14.25 -10.88 -10.79
CA THR A 80 15.11 -11.71 -11.66
C THR A 80 16.45 -11.06 -11.92
N GLY A 81 17.51 -11.84 -11.80
CA GLY A 81 18.88 -11.36 -12.03
C GLY A 81 19.44 -10.47 -10.93
N LYS A 82 20.66 -9.95 -11.15
CA LYS A 82 21.43 -9.21 -10.14
C LYS A 82 21.01 -7.74 -9.96
N GLY A 83 20.08 -7.26 -10.77
CA GLY A 83 19.71 -5.85 -10.91
C GLY A 83 20.76 -5.08 -11.72
N LYS A 84 20.33 -3.99 -12.36
CA LYS A 84 21.21 -3.07 -13.08
C LYS A 84 21.93 -2.17 -12.09
N ASP A 85 23.26 -2.17 -12.13
CA ASP A 85 24.04 -1.24 -11.33
C ASP A 85 23.73 0.21 -11.74
N TRP A 86 23.15 0.96 -10.80
CA TRP A 86 22.85 2.37 -10.96
C TRP A 86 23.57 3.22 -9.91
N SER A 87 24.68 2.70 -9.39
CA SER A 87 25.42 3.32 -8.29
C SER A 87 26.02 4.69 -8.58
N TYR A 88 26.14 5.04 -9.88
CA TYR A 88 26.64 6.33 -10.36
C TYR A 88 25.61 7.48 -10.30
N ARG A 89 24.34 7.20 -9.96
CA ARG A 89 23.30 8.22 -9.78
C ARG A 89 23.28 8.74 -8.34
N ASN A 90 22.39 9.68 -8.04
CA ASN A 90 22.23 10.30 -6.72
C ASN A 90 21.89 9.31 -5.59
N GLN A 91 21.54 8.07 -5.91
CA GLN A 91 21.32 7.01 -4.95
C GLN A 91 22.11 5.79 -5.43
N SER A 92 22.97 5.25 -4.57
CA SER A 92 23.80 4.11 -4.94
C SER A 92 23.08 2.77 -4.69
N GLY A 93 23.21 1.82 -5.62
CA GLY A 93 22.49 0.54 -5.54
C GLY A 93 22.18 -0.10 -6.89
N TYR A 94 21.36 -1.15 -6.83
CA TYR A 94 20.94 -1.95 -7.97
C TYR A 94 19.45 -1.74 -8.27
N TYR A 95 19.14 -1.41 -9.51
CA TYR A 95 17.80 -1.15 -9.99
C TYR A 95 17.19 -2.38 -10.66
N TYR A 96 15.91 -2.60 -10.42
CA TYR A 96 15.08 -3.57 -11.12
C TYR A 96 13.88 -2.85 -11.73
N SER A 97 13.75 -2.95 -13.05
CA SER A 97 12.60 -2.45 -13.81
C SER A 97 11.39 -3.37 -13.66
N SER A 98 10.20 -2.91 -14.06
CA SER A 98 8.96 -3.70 -14.05
C SER A 98 9.11 -5.10 -14.66
N ASP A 99 9.87 -5.20 -15.76
CA ASP A 99 10.05 -6.46 -16.50
C ASP A 99 10.95 -7.47 -15.76
N GLU A 100 11.72 -6.99 -14.79
CA GLU A 100 12.59 -7.79 -13.94
C GLU A 100 11.92 -8.17 -12.60
N ILE A 101 10.66 -7.77 -12.39
CA ILE A 101 9.88 -8.03 -11.19
C ILE A 101 8.66 -8.85 -11.59
N ARG A 102 8.53 -10.05 -11.05
CA ARG A 102 7.43 -10.97 -11.35
C ARG A 102 6.61 -11.25 -10.10
N SER A 103 5.30 -11.31 -10.25
CA SER A 103 4.41 -11.81 -9.19
C SER A 103 3.95 -13.21 -9.49
N ILE A 104 3.93 -14.08 -8.48
CA ILE A 104 3.38 -15.43 -8.63
C ILE A 104 1.85 -15.44 -8.52
N GLN A 105 1.27 -14.52 -7.73
CA GLN A 105 -0.14 -14.58 -7.35
C GLN A 105 -0.98 -13.35 -7.77
N ASN A 106 -0.40 -12.15 -7.80
CA ASN A 106 -1.12 -10.89 -8.05
C ASN A 106 -0.30 -9.93 -8.92
N GLN A 107 -0.77 -9.56 -10.11
CA GLN A 107 0.02 -8.83 -11.11
C GLN A 107 -0.13 -7.30 -11.03
N TRP A 108 0.87 -6.55 -10.55
CA TRP A 108 0.88 -5.08 -10.72
C TRP A 108 1.11 -4.68 -12.19
N ASP A 109 0.70 -3.46 -12.54
CA ASP A 109 0.85 -2.95 -13.90
C ASP A 109 2.21 -2.27 -14.12
N LEU A 110 2.71 -1.60 -13.07
CA LEU A 110 3.89 -0.73 -13.16
C LEU A 110 4.69 -0.82 -11.86
N GLY A 111 5.99 -0.50 -11.93
CA GLY A 111 6.79 -0.32 -10.73
C GLY A 111 8.28 -0.53 -10.94
N TYR A 112 9.00 -0.46 -9.83
CA TYR A 112 10.42 -0.77 -9.77
C TYR A 112 10.79 -1.27 -8.38
N ALA A 113 11.95 -1.90 -8.30
CA ALA A 113 12.59 -2.24 -7.05
C ALA A 113 14.01 -1.68 -7.03
N TRP A 114 14.47 -1.33 -5.83
CA TRP A 114 15.82 -0.84 -5.61
C TRP A 114 16.47 -1.62 -4.49
N LEU A 115 17.69 -2.07 -4.72
CA LEU A 115 18.49 -2.76 -3.72
C LEU A 115 19.66 -1.87 -3.31
N SER A 116 19.87 -1.69 -2.01
CA SER A 116 21.02 -0.92 -1.52
C SER A 116 22.35 -1.54 -1.97
N VAL A 117 23.41 -0.74 -2.09
CA VAL A 117 24.75 -1.21 -2.51
C VAL A 117 25.24 -2.38 -1.65
N ASP A 118 25.00 -2.29 -0.35
CA ASP A 118 25.37 -3.31 0.63
C ASP A 118 24.38 -4.49 0.69
N ARG A 119 23.35 -4.49 -0.17
CA ARG A 119 22.31 -5.53 -0.30
C ARG A 119 21.60 -5.83 1.03
N LYS A 120 21.54 -4.86 1.94
CA LYS A 120 20.83 -4.96 3.22
C LYS A 120 19.36 -4.60 3.10
N TYR A 121 19.02 -3.67 2.21
CA TYR A 121 17.66 -3.17 2.08
C TYR A 121 17.15 -3.30 0.66
N LEU A 122 15.98 -3.92 0.52
CA LEU A 122 15.20 -3.96 -0.69
C LEU A 122 14.04 -2.96 -0.57
N TYR A 123 13.92 -2.06 -1.52
CA TYR A 123 12.84 -1.07 -1.59
C TYR A 123 11.90 -1.46 -2.74
N LEU A 124 10.63 -1.64 -2.45
CA LEU A 124 9.60 -1.93 -3.44
C LEU A 124 8.67 -0.74 -3.65
N ASN A 125 8.42 -0.44 -4.92
CA ASN A 125 7.49 0.59 -5.35
C ASN A 125 6.70 0.14 -6.59
N LEU A 126 5.54 -0.46 -6.34
CA LEU A 126 4.66 -1.12 -7.30
C LEU A 126 3.28 -0.45 -7.31
N PHE A 127 2.64 -0.38 -8.47
CA PHE A 127 1.39 0.34 -8.67
C PHE A 127 0.41 -0.46 -9.53
N TRP A 128 -0.88 -0.22 -9.26
CA TRP A 128 -2.02 -0.69 -10.05
C TRP A 128 -2.63 0.49 -10.80
N VAL A 129 -2.99 0.27 -12.05
CA VAL A 129 -3.80 1.19 -12.86
C VAL A 129 -5.26 0.82 -12.62
N GLU A 130 -5.94 1.55 -11.74
CA GLU A 130 -7.38 1.35 -11.50
C GLU A 130 -8.22 1.95 -12.63
N SER A 131 -7.76 3.06 -13.18
CA SER A 131 -8.31 3.73 -14.35
C SER A 131 -7.17 4.45 -15.09
N PRO A 132 -7.38 4.90 -16.34
CA PRO A 132 -6.32 5.59 -17.11
C PRO A 132 -5.69 6.79 -16.37
N ASP A 133 -6.45 7.41 -15.47
CA ASP A 133 -6.04 8.60 -14.73
C ASP A 133 -5.71 8.32 -13.25
N ASN A 134 -5.97 7.10 -12.75
CA ASN A 134 -5.79 6.77 -11.34
C ASN A 134 -4.78 5.65 -11.12
N LEU A 135 -3.74 5.96 -10.33
CA LEU A 135 -2.73 5.02 -9.88
C LEU A 135 -2.90 4.75 -8.40
N ALA A 136 -3.06 3.48 -8.04
CA ALA A 136 -3.10 3.02 -6.67
C ALA A 136 -1.78 2.34 -6.29
N SER A 137 -1.19 2.76 -5.16
CA SER A 137 0.01 2.10 -4.61
C SER A 137 -0.34 0.68 -4.17
N ALA A 138 0.52 -0.29 -4.50
CA ALA A 138 0.38 -1.64 -4.00
C ALA A 138 0.65 -1.71 -2.48
N ASP A 139 -0.12 -2.53 -1.78
CA ASP A 139 -0.01 -2.77 -0.33
C ASP A 139 1.34 -3.40 0.10
N VAL A 140 2.10 -3.91 -0.88
CA VAL A 140 3.42 -4.53 -0.73
C VAL A 140 4.58 -3.54 -0.87
N ASN A 141 4.31 -2.24 -0.97
CA ASN A 141 5.37 -1.24 -1.08
C ASN A 141 6.07 -0.99 0.26
N GLY A 142 7.33 -0.57 0.18
CA GLY A 142 8.12 -0.18 1.35
C GLY A 142 9.54 -0.74 1.35
N ARG A 143 10.22 -0.56 2.49
CA ARG A 143 11.60 -1.03 2.72
C ARG A 143 11.61 -2.35 3.46
N TYR A 144 12.31 -3.33 2.91
CA TYR A 144 12.49 -4.65 3.46
C TYR A 144 13.94 -4.86 3.89
N ASP A 145 14.13 -5.22 5.15
CA ASP A 145 15.43 -5.61 5.67
C ASP A 145 15.73 -7.05 5.27
N MET A 146 16.77 -7.22 4.47
CA MET A 146 17.20 -8.52 3.95
C MET A 146 17.88 -9.41 5.00
N GLN A 147 18.32 -8.83 6.13
CA GLN A 147 18.97 -9.56 7.21
C GLN A 147 17.99 -10.02 8.28
N ASN A 148 16.86 -9.29 8.45
CA ASN A 148 15.84 -9.56 9.48
C ASN A 148 14.53 -10.08 8.87
N SER A 149 14.64 -11.14 8.08
CA SER A 149 13.56 -11.73 7.26
C SER A 149 12.53 -12.56 8.04
N GLU A 150 12.42 -12.44 9.37
CA GLU A 150 11.51 -13.29 10.17
C GLU A 150 10.43 -12.54 10.96
N SER A 151 10.51 -11.21 11.11
CA SER A 151 9.48 -10.46 11.87
C SER A 151 9.55 -8.94 11.71
N GLY A 152 10.16 -8.44 10.63
CA GLY A 152 10.24 -7.00 10.42
C GLY A 152 8.87 -6.40 10.08
N SER A 153 8.33 -5.56 10.96
CA SER A 153 7.34 -4.58 10.54
C SER A 153 8.06 -3.56 9.66
N ALA A 154 7.94 -3.72 8.34
CA ALA A 154 8.58 -2.80 7.41
C ALA A 154 7.91 -1.41 7.54
N SER A 155 8.70 -0.41 7.92
CA SER A 155 8.29 0.99 8.07
C SER A 155 7.77 1.52 6.73
N GLN A 156 6.50 1.95 6.71
CA GLN A 156 5.90 2.72 5.60
C GLN A 156 6.39 4.16 5.63
#